data_AF-A0A3D2FXI0-F1
#
_entry.id   AF-A0A3D2FXI0-F1
#
_cell.length_a   1.000
_cell.length_b   1.000
_cell.length_c   1.000
_cell.angle_alpha   90.00
_cell.angle_beta   90.00
_cell.angle_gamma   90.00
#
_symmetry.space_group_name_H-M   'P 1'
#
loop_
_entity.id
_entity.type
_entity.pdbx_description
1 polymer ?
#
loop_
_entity_poly.entity_id
_entity_poly.type
_entity_poly.pdbx_seq_one_letter_code
_entity_poly.pdbx_strand_id
1 'polypeptide(L)' 'LLDDYNLFLRNGQGEQIKAIRTKLGLTQRQYADKLGVSLGNLKHWEQNRKQIFKSTWEKYFKQT' A
#
# COMPACT_ATOMS: atom_id res chain seq x y z
N LEU A 1 -12.27 -1.40 19.53
CA LEU A 1 -11.19 -2.21 18.93
C LEU A 1 -10.67 -1.46 17.71
N LEU A 2 -9.35 -1.34 17.50
CA LEU A 2 -8.82 -0.76 16.26
C LEU A 2 -9.21 -1.68 15.10
N ASP A 3 -9.80 -1.15 14.04
CA ASP A 3 -10.07 -1.93 12.84
C ASP A 3 -8.76 -2.26 12.10
N ASP A 4 -8.79 -3.27 11.23
CA ASP A 4 -7.60 -3.75 10.50
C ASP A 4 -6.92 -2.64 9.69
N TYR A 5 -7.69 -1.66 9.21
CA TYR A 5 -7.15 -0.49 8.52
C TYR A 5 -6.29 0.36 9.45
N ASN A 6 -6.77 0.66 10.66
CA ASN A 6 -5.99 1.40 11.64
C ASN A 6 -4.74 0.61 12.09
N LEU A 7 -4.83 -0.72 12.19
CA LEU A 7 -3.67 -1.55 12.48
C LEU A 7 -2.63 -1.49 11.36
N PHE A 8 -3.07 -1.57 10.10
CA PHE A 8 -2.21 -1.44 8.92
C PHE A 8 -1.46 -0.09 8.92
N LEU A 9 -2.13 1.01 9.25
CA LEU A 9 -1.49 2.32 9.35
C LEU A 9 -0.48 2.39 10.51
N ARG A 10 -0.84 1.86 11.69
CA ARG A 10 0.03 1.84 12.88
C ARG A 10 1.29 1.01 12.67
N ASN A 11 1.18 -0.12 11.96
CA ASN A 11 2.30 -1.02 11.69
C ASN A 11 3.18 -0.56 10.51
N GLY A 12 2.99 0.66 10.02
CA GLY A 12 3.76 1.22 8.91
C GLY A 12 3.24 0.76 7.55
N GLN A 13 2.33 1.55 6.97
CA GLN A 13 1.76 1.24 5.65
C GLN A 13 2.83 1.13 4.55
N GLY A 14 3.84 2.00 4.57
CA GLY A 14 4.81 2.07 3.49
C GLY A 14 5.70 0.84 3.39
N GLU A 15 6.14 0.34 4.55
CA GLU A 15 6.92 -0.89 4.63
C GLU A 15 6.12 -2.11 4.22
N GLN A 16 4.85 -2.20 4.66
CA GLN A 16 3.96 -3.30 4.26
C GLN A 16 3.66 -3.29 2.76
N ILE A 17 3.34 -2.13 2.17
CA ILE A 17 3.11 -1.99 0.72
C ILE A 17 4.36 -2.39 -0.06
N LYS A 18 5.52 -1.89 0.37
CA LYS A 18 6.82 -2.21 -0.24
C LYS A 18 7.14 -3.70 -0.13
N ALA A 19 6.89 -4.33 1.02
CA ALA A 19 7.14 -5.75 1.24
C ALA A 19 6.30 -6.63 0.31
N ILE A 20 5.02 -6.31 0.13
CA ILE A 20 4.15 -7.00 -0.83
C ILE A 20 4.71 -6.84 -2.25
N ARG A 21 5.06 -5.61 -2.65
CA ARG A 21 5.64 -5.33 -3.96
C ARG A 21 6.92 -6.13 -4.21
N THR A 22 7.85 -6.13 -3.26
CA THR A 22 9.14 -6.82 -3.39
C THR A 22 8.96 -8.33 -3.41
N LYS A 23 8.02 -8.88 -2.64
CA LYS A 23 7.66 -10.31 -2.68
C LYS A 23 7.15 -10.73 -4.06
N LEU A 24 6.51 -9.82 -4.80
CA LEU A 24 6.07 -10.04 -6.18
C LEU A 24 7.18 -9.81 -7.22
N GLY A 25 8.37 -9.36 -6.82
CA GLY A 25 9.46 -9.05 -7.76
C GLY A 25 9.21 -7.83 -8.64
N LEU A 26 8.29 -6.94 -8.26
CA LEU A 26 7.87 -5.82 -9.10
C LEU A 26 8.63 -4.53 -8.78
N THR A 27 8.94 -3.77 -9.83
CA THR A 27 9.33 -2.36 -9.70
C THR A 27 8.14 -1.52 -9.21
N GLN A 28 8.40 -0.32 -8.69
CA GLN A 28 7.32 0.60 -8.31
C GLN A 28 6.40 0.93 -9.50
N ARG A 29 6.94 1.06 -10.71
CA ARG A 29 6.15 1.31 -11.92
C ARG A 29 5.15 0.18 -12.17
N GLN A 30 5.65 -1.06 -12.25
CA GLN A 30 4.81 -2.23 -12.53
C GLN A 30 3.75 -2.44 -11.46
N TYR A 31 4.08 -2.19 -10.19
CA TYR A 31 3.11 -2.34 -9.11
C TYR A 31 2.05 -1.24 -9.11
N ALA A 32 2.43 0.00 -9.42
CA ALA A 32 1.49 1.09 -9.60
C ALA A 32 0.50 0.80 -10.75
N ASP A 33 1.03 0.32 -11.88
CA ASP A 33 0.23 -0.10 -13.04
C ASP A 33 -0.72 -1.26 -12.67
N LYS A 34 -0.24 -2.27 -11.91
CA LYS A 34 -1.07 -3.39 -11.41
C LYS A 34 -2.21 -2.95 -10.51
N LEU A 35 -1.98 -1.94 -9.66
CA LEU A 35 -2.99 -1.39 -8.74
C LEU A 35 -3.92 -0.36 -9.43
N GLY A 36 -3.60 0.07 -10.65
CA GLY A 36 -4.32 1.14 -11.35
C GLY A 36 -4.16 2.50 -10.66
N VAL A 37 -2.98 2.78 -10.09
CA VAL A 37 -2.67 4.04 -9.39
C VAL A 37 -1.46 4.71 -10.03
N SER A 38 -1.29 6.02 -9.80
CA SER A 38 -0.10 6.71 -10.31
C SER A 38 1.18 6.27 -9.56
N LEU A 39 2.31 6.24 -10.27
CA LEU A 39 3.63 5.98 -9.67
C LEU A 39 3.94 6.93 -8.52
N GLY A 40 3.53 8.20 -8.63
CA GLY A 40 3.72 9.20 -7.58
C GLY A 40 2.96 8.85 -6.30
N ASN A 41 1.71 8.36 -6.42
CA ASN A 41 0.94 7.91 -5.25
C ASN A 41 1.61 6.70 -4.59
N LEU A 42 2.00 5.68 -5.36
CA LEU A 42 2.70 4.53 -4.80
C LEU A 42 4.00 4.93 -4.08
N LYS A 43 4.81 5.82 -4.69
CA LYS A 43 6.03 6.34 -4.05
C LYS A 43 5.73 7.03 -2.72
N HIS A 44 4.72 7.90 -2.69
CA HIS A 44 4.33 8.58 -1.45
C HIS A 44 3.82 7.61 -0.38
N TRP A 45 3.10 6.55 -0.78
CA TRP A 45 2.62 5.53 0.15
C TRP A 45 3.77 4.71 0.74
N GLU A 46 4.68 4.20 -0.10
CA GLU A 46 5.85 3.42 0.32
C GLU A 46 6.83 4.21 1.20
N GLN A 47 6.84 5.55 1.09
CA GLN A 47 7.67 6.44 1.90
C GLN A 47 6.92 7.02 3.10
N ASN A 48 5.69 6.60 3.38
CA ASN A 48 4.82 7.17 4.43
C ASN A 48 4.64 8.70 4.31
N ARG A 49 4.78 9.27 3.10
CA ARG A 49 4.55 10.70 2.82
C ARG A 49 3.07 11.03 2.64
N LYS A 50 2.26 10.05 2.24
CA LYS A 50 0.80 10.16 2.16
C LYS A 50 0.15 8.90 2.71
N GLN A 51 -0.90 9.08 3.50
CA GLN A 51 -1.75 7.98 3.93
C GLN A 51 -2.53 7.40 2.74
N ILE A 52 -2.62 6.08 2.65
CA ILE A 52 -3.47 5.42 1.65
C ILE A 52 -4.95 5.57 2.03
N PHE A 53 -5.84 5.78 1.06
CA PHE A 53 -7.28 5.80 1.33
C PHE A 53 -7.77 4.43 1.80
N LYS A 54 -8.71 4.41 2.76
CA LYS A 54 -9.30 3.17 3.28
C LYS A 54 -9.91 2.30 2.19
N SER A 55 -10.63 2.89 1.24
CA SER A 55 -11.20 2.17 0.09
C SER A 55 -10.15 1.51 -0.80
N THR A 56 -9.00 2.15 -1.00
CA THR A 56 -7.87 1.56 -1.75
C THR A 56 -7.22 0.43 -0.97
N TRP A 57 -7.07 0.60 0.35
CA TRP A 57 -6.58 -0.46 1.23
C TRP A 57 -7.51 -1.68 1.21
N GLU A 58 -8.82 -1.47 1.35
CA GLU A 58 -9.83 -2.53 1.30
C GLU A 58 -9.79 -3.31 -0.01
N LYS A 59 -9.60 -2.62 -1.14
CA LYS A 59 -9.60 -3.25 -2.45
C LYS A 59 -8.38 -4.15 -2.71
N TYR A 60 -7.21 -3.77 -2.21
CA TYR A 60 -5.94 -4.39 -2.64
C TYR A 60 -5.10 -5.01 -1.52
N PHE A 61 -5.36 -4.67 -0.27
CA PHE A 61 -4.46 -4.98 0.85
C PHE A 61 -5.18 -5.60 2.05
N LYS A 62 -6.51 -5.51 2.13
CA LYS A 62 -7.28 -6.18 3.17
C LYS A 62 -7.18 -7.70 2.99
N GLN A 63 -6.82 -8.39 4.06
CA GLN A 63 -6.83 -9.84 4.10
C GLN A 63 -8.28 -10.29 4.27
N THR A 64 -8.73 -11.20 3.39
CA THR A 64 -9.99 -11.96 3.55
C THR A 64 -9.83 -13.06 4.58
#